data_AF-A0A5E4AGD2-F1
#
_entry.id   AF-A0A5E4AGD2-F1
#
_cell.length_a   1.000
_cell.length_b   1.000
_cell.length_c   1.000
_cell.angle_alpha   90.00
_cell.angle_beta   90.00
_cell.angle_gamma   90.00
#
_symmetry.space_group_name_H-M   'P 1'
#
loop_
_entity.id
_entity.type
_entity.pdbx_description
1 polymer ?
#
loop_
_entity_poly.entity_id
_entity_poly.type
_entity_poly.pdbx_seq_one_letter_code
_entity_poly.pdbx_strand_id
1 'polypeptide(L)'
;MSEYQMLSDNNFRECKAEGWTNDIPICEVVKCLPVTEPENRRIISSATEPDEEYYSGQVVQFECNSGFRLEGHKEIYCSENGHWSNEKPRCVEISCTSPEIRNGYSVSLKKIYKENEIFQYKCNQGFENSERGNATCTSSGWSPSPSCE
;
A
#
# COMPACT_ATOMS: atom_id res chain seq x y z
N MET A 1 -16.63 -11.47 12.94
CA MET A 1 -17.61 -10.47 13.42
C MET A 1 -18.66 -10.37 12.32
N SER A 2 -19.65 -9.48 12.38
CA SER A 2 -20.62 -9.31 11.28
C SER A 2 -20.32 -8.00 10.57
N GLU A 3 -20.50 -7.95 9.25
CA GLU A 3 -20.38 -6.74 8.43
C GLU A 3 -21.54 -5.74 8.66
N TYR A 4 -22.52 -6.10 9.50
CA TYR A 4 -23.65 -5.26 9.89
C TYR A 4 -23.66 -4.98 11.40
N GLN A 5 -24.00 -3.75 11.77
CA GLN A 5 -24.21 -3.28 13.13
C GLN A 5 -25.69 -2.97 13.36
N MET A 6 -26.26 -3.54 14.42
CA MET A 6 -27.63 -3.22 14.85
C MET A 6 -27.67 -1.84 15.49
N LEU A 7 -28.53 -0.97 14.97
CA LEU A 7 -28.75 0.37 15.51
C LEU A 7 -29.95 0.44 16.46
N SER A 8 -30.87 -0.53 16.35
CA SER A 8 -32.02 -0.61 17.23
C SER A 8 -31.64 -1.16 18.61
N ASP A 9 -32.29 -0.65 19.66
CA ASP A 9 -32.06 -1.08 21.04
C ASP A 9 -32.47 -2.53 21.30
N ASN A 10 -33.42 -3.06 20.51
CA ASN A 10 -33.95 -4.40 20.65
C ASN A 10 -33.72 -5.22 19.37
N ASN A 11 -33.27 -6.46 19.54
CA ASN A 11 -33.07 -7.43 18.45
C ASN A 11 -34.26 -8.38 18.25
N PHE A 12 -35.35 -8.19 18.99
CA PHE A 12 -36.51 -9.08 18.98
C PHE A 12 -37.81 -8.29 18.88
N ARG A 13 -38.88 -8.97 18.46
CA ARG A 13 -40.24 -8.44 18.46
C ARG A 13 -41.15 -9.43 19.16
N GLU A 14 -42.05 -8.93 19.99
CA GLU A 14 -43.03 -9.74 20.70
C GLU A 14 -44.39 -9.63 20.00
N CYS A 15 -45.03 -10.77 19.76
CA CYS A 15 -46.35 -10.83 19.12
C CYS A 15 -47.43 -10.81 20.19
N LYS A 16 -48.31 -9.80 20.14
CA LYS A 16 -49.48 -9.65 21.04
C LYS A 16 -50.76 -9.66 20.22
N ALA A 17 -51.91 -9.73 20.91
CA ALA A 17 -53.23 -9.76 20.27
C ALA A 17 -53.48 -8.56 19.33
N GLU A 18 -52.80 -7.45 19.57
CA GLU A 18 -52.97 -6.18 18.84
C GLU A 18 -51.88 -5.96 17.78
N GLY A 19 -50.93 -6.89 17.65
CA GLY A 19 -49.82 -6.85 16.69
C GLY A 19 -48.44 -6.97 17.35
N TRP A 20 -47.41 -6.57 16.61
CA TRP A 20 -46.03 -6.56 17.09
C TRP A 20 -45.78 -5.39 18.04
N THR A 21 -45.06 -5.64 19.13
CA THR A 21 -44.79 -4.64 20.19
C THR A 21 -43.92 -3.47 19.77
N ASN A 22 -43.09 -3.66 18.75
CA ASN A 22 -42.07 -2.70 18.35
C ASN A 22 -41.81 -2.79 16.84
N ASP A 23 -41.13 -1.76 16.33
CA ASP A 23 -40.71 -1.67 14.94
C ASP A 23 -39.68 -2.74 14.58
N ILE A 24 -39.47 -2.91 13.28
CA ILE A 24 -38.49 -3.85 12.74
C ILE A 24 -37.09 -3.33 13.11
N PRO A 25 -36.22 -4.16 13.74
CA PRO A 25 -34.85 -3.76 14.05
C PRO A 25 -34.08 -3.38 12.79
N ILE A 26 -33.33 -2.29 12.86
CA ILE A 26 -32.52 -1.74 11.78
C ILE A 26 -31.07 -2.16 11.99
N CYS A 27 -30.49 -2.74 10.95
CA CYS A 27 -29.07 -3.02 10.86
C CYS A 27 -28.47 -2.17 9.74
N GLU A 28 -27.36 -1.51 10.01
CA GLU A 28 -26.58 -0.78 9.01
C GLU A 28 -25.26 -1.48 8.76
N VAL A 29 -24.77 -1.38 7.52
CA VAL A 29 -23.46 -1.90 7.16
C VAL A 29 -22.36 -1.10 7.86
N VAL A 30 -21.32 -1.79 8.32
CA VAL A 30 -20.15 -1.15 8.92
C VAL A 30 -19.39 -0.34 7.87
N LYS A 31 -19.00 0.88 8.24
CA LYS A 31 -18.33 1.82 7.34
C LYS A 31 -16.98 2.26 7.88
N CYS A 32 -16.03 2.51 6.98
CA CYS A 32 -14.73 3.09 7.25
C CYS A 32 -14.66 4.54 6.78
N LEU A 33 -13.82 5.31 7.47
CA LEU A 33 -13.57 6.71 7.14
C LEU A 33 -13.04 6.87 5.70
N PRO A 34 -13.45 7.96 5.00
CA PRO A 34 -12.97 8.26 3.66
C PRO A 34 -11.44 8.32 3.57
N VAL A 35 -10.93 7.92 2.41
CA VAL A 35 -9.51 8.02 2.09
C VAL A 35 -9.28 9.27 1.26
N THR A 36 -8.96 10.38 1.93
CA THR A 36 -8.50 11.60 1.26
C THR A 36 -7.26 11.29 0.41
N GLU A 37 -7.24 11.73 -0.85
CA GLU A 37 -6.07 11.66 -1.73
C GLU A 37 -4.90 12.46 -1.11
N PRO A 38 -3.77 11.82 -0.75
CA PRO A 38 -2.60 12.53 -0.26
C PRO A 38 -1.76 13.07 -1.44
N GLU A 39 -0.94 14.10 -1.20
CA GLU A 39 0.00 14.59 -2.21
C GLU A 39 0.86 13.46 -2.81
N ASN A 40 1.01 13.47 -4.14
CA ASN A 40 1.76 12.51 -4.96
C ASN A 40 1.25 11.05 -5.00
N ARG A 41 -0.01 10.81 -4.59
CA ARG A 41 -0.70 9.51 -4.69
C ARG A 41 -1.94 9.58 -5.58
N ARG A 42 -2.25 8.46 -6.24
CA ARG A 42 -3.52 8.20 -6.91
C ARG A 42 -4.17 6.95 -6.32
N ILE A 43 -5.47 7.02 -6.11
CA ILE A 43 -6.29 5.85 -5.73
C ILE A 43 -6.75 5.19 -7.03
N ILE A 44 -6.45 3.90 -7.22
CA ILE A 44 -6.79 3.18 -8.45
C ILE A 44 -8.11 2.40 -8.31
N SER A 45 -8.49 1.99 -7.11
CA SER A 45 -9.71 1.21 -6.88
C SER A 45 -10.76 2.00 -6.08
N SER A 46 -11.85 2.32 -6.80
CA SER A 46 -13.20 2.71 -6.37
C SER A 46 -13.39 3.27 -4.95
N ALA A 47 -13.36 4.60 -4.82
CA ALA A 47 -14.55 5.32 -4.35
C ALA A 47 -14.87 6.39 -5.37
N THR A 48 -16.16 6.62 -5.58
CA THR A 48 -16.65 7.39 -6.71
C THR A 48 -16.41 8.88 -6.52
N GLU A 49 -16.11 9.35 -5.31
CA GLU A 49 -15.69 10.72 -5.03
C GLU A 49 -14.69 10.78 -3.85
N PRO A 50 -13.88 11.84 -3.71
CA PRO A 50 -12.79 11.95 -2.72
C PRO A 50 -13.18 11.88 -1.24
N ASP A 51 -14.48 11.88 -0.92
CA ASP A 51 -15.02 11.95 0.45
C ASP A 51 -16.12 10.91 0.73
N GLU A 52 -16.26 9.87 -0.11
CA GLU A 52 -17.25 8.81 0.10
C GLU A 52 -16.79 7.81 1.19
N GLU A 53 -17.73 7.36 2.03
CA GLU A 53 -17.49 6.31 3.03
C GLU A 53 -17.31 4.94 2.35
N TYR A 54 -16.48 4.08 2.96
CA TYR A 54 -16.25 2.74 2.43
C TYR A 54 -16.96 1.68 3.27
N TYR A 55 -17.66 0.76 2.63
CA TYR A 55 -18.34 -0.37 3.27
C TYR A 55 -17.35 -1.49 3.63
N SER A 56 -17.65 -2.23 4.70
CA SER A 56 -16.91 -3.43 5.09
C SER A 56 -16.65 -4.35 3.90
N GLY A 57 -15.40 -4.79 3.73
CA GLY A 57 -14.94 -5.62 2.62
C GLY A 57 -14.46 -4.85 1.37
N GLN A 58 -14.72 -3.55 1.24
CA GLN A 58 -14.18 -2.76 0.13
C GLN A 58 -12.66 -2.59 0.23
N VAL A 59 -12.00 -2.58 -0.93
CA VAL A 59 -10.53 -2.54 -1.06
C VAL A 59 -10.10 -1.25 -1.78
N VAL A 60 -9.08 -0.60 -1.22
CA VAL A 60 -8.44 0.58 -1.77
C VAL A 60 -7.00 0.24 -2.15
N GLN A 61 -6.67 0.43 -3.42
CA GLN A 61 -5.35 0.26 -3.99
C GLN A 61 -4.70 1.62 -4.25
N PHE A 62 -3.45 1.75 -3.84
CA PHE A 62 -2.67 2.97 -3.99
C PHE A 62 -1.59 2.80 -5.05
N GLU A 63 -1.39 3.87 -5.82
CA GLU A 63 -0.24 4.03 -6.72
C GLU A 63 0.38 5.41 -6.55
N CYS A 64 1.70 5.46 -6.64
CA CYS A 64 2.43 6.70 -6.57
C CYS A 64 2.56 7.32 -7.97
N ASN A 65 2.62 8.64 -8.03
CA ASN A 65 2.97 9.34 -9.26
C ASN A 65 4.38 8.96 -9.74
N SER A 66 4.65 9.18 -11.04
CA SER A 66 5.97 8.93 -11.63
C SER A 66 7.09 9.61 -10.84
N GLY A 67 8.21 8.90 -10.61
CA GLY A 67 9.32 9.38 -9.78
C GLY A 67 9.19 9.07 -8.29
N PHE A 68 8.09 8.45 -7.84
CA PHE A 68 7.87 8.06 -6.45
C PHE A 68 7.63 6.55 -6.32
N ARG A 69 8.11 5.95 -5.22
CA ARG A 69 7.82 4.56 -4.84
C ARG A 69 6.92 4.51 -3.62
N LEU A 70 6.11 3.46 -3.57
CA LEU A 70 5.19 3.19 -2.47
C LEU A 70 5.93 2.56 -1.29
N GLU A 71 5.77 3.15 -0.12
CA GLU A 71 6.30 2.66 1.16
C GLU A 71 5.12 2.29 2.08
N GLY A 72 4.96 1.00 2.34
CA GLY A 72 3.85 0.44 3.11
C GLY A 72 3.01 -0.54 2.30
N HIS A 73 1.75 -0.70 2.69
CA HIS A 73 0.82 -1.63 2.04
C HIS A 73 0.25 -1.01 0.76
N LYS A 74 0.42 -1.71 -0.37
CA LYS A 74 -0.16 -1.30 -1.66
C LYS A 74 -1.69 -1.24 -1.61
N GLU A 75 -2.30 -2.09 -0.79
CA GLU A 75 -3.74 -2.27 -0.71
C GLU A 75 -4.17 -2.35 0.75
N ILE A 76 -5.29 -1.71 1.06
CA ILE A 76 -5.96 -1.77 2.37
C ILE A 76 -7.43 -2.10 2.15
N TYR A 77 -8.07 -2.70 3.15
CA TYR A 77 -9.50 -3.03 3.10
C TYR A 77 -10.23 -2.49 4.31
N CYS A 78 -11.50 -2.14 4.14
CA CYS A 78 -12.36 -1.77 5.25
C CYS A 78 -12.73 -3.02 6.05
N SER A 79 -12.30 -3.07 7.30
CA SER A 79 -12.52 -4.22 8.18
C SER A 79 -13.90 -4.15 8.86
N GLU A 80 -14.35 -5.29 9.38
CA GLU A 80 -15.64 -5.44 10.08
C GLU A 80 -15.75 -4.59 11.36
N ASN A 81 -14.66 -3.98 11.82
CA ASN A 81 -14.62 -3.08 12.97
C ASN A 81 -14.75 -1.59 12.59
N GLY A 82 -14.98 -1.26 11.31
CA GLY A 82 -15.07 0.13 10.84
C GLY A 82 -13.72 0.83 10.70
N HIS A 83 -12.62 0.08 10.82
CA HIS A 83 -11.26 0.58 10.62
C HIS A 83 -10.62 -0.03 9.38
N TRP A 84 -9.68 0.71 8.79
CA TRP A 84 -8.83 0.18 7.73
C TRP A 84 -7.90 -0.91 8.27
N SER A 85 -7.69 -1.95 7.45
CA SER A 85 -6.84 -3.09 7.83
C SER A 85 -5.38 -2.72 8.08
N ASN A 86 -4.88 -1.67 7.43
CA ASN A 86 -3.55 -1.13 7.61
C ASN A 86 -3.55 0.40 7.48
N GLU A 87 -2.46 1.03 7.91
CA GLU A 87 -2.25 2.46 7.70
C GLU A 87 -2.08 2.80 6.21
N LYS A 88 -2.45 4.02 5.84
CA LYS A 88 -2.26 4.55 4.48
C LYS A 88 -0.77 4.56 4.12
N PRO A 89 -0.36 4.04 2.95
CA PRO A 89 1.04 4.03 2.55
C PRO A 89 1.55 5.45 2.27
N ARG A 90 2.87 5.60 2.24
CA ARG A 90 3.55 6.86 1.86
C ARG A 90 4.15 6.72 0.46
N CYS A 91 4.25 7.84 -0.25
CA CYS A 91 5.02 7.91 -1.49
C CYS A 91 6.28 8.70 -1.21
N VAL A 92 7.42 8.07 -1.46
CA VAL A 92 8.74 8.65 -1.27
C VAL A 92 9.43 8.72 -2.62
N GLU A 93 10.22 9.77 -2.85
CA GLU A 93 10.98 9.90 -4.08
C GLU A 93 11.85 8.66 -4.30
N ILE A 94 11.87 8.16 -5.54
CA ILE A 94 12.70 7.02 -5.92
C ILE A 94 14.16 7.45 -5.79
N SER A 95 14.81 6.87 -4.81
CA SER A 95 16.24 7.04 -4.58
C SER A 95 16.86 5.72 -4.13
N CYS A 96 18.00 5.40 -4.71
CA CYS A 96 18.79 4.22 -4.34
C CYS A 96 20.10 4.68 -3.71
N THR A 97 20.46 4.09 -2.58
CA THR A 97 21.77 4.31 -1.97
C THR A 97 22.81 3.42 -2.63
N SER A 98 24.07 3.85 -2.58
CA SER A 98 25.19 3.03 -3.04
C SER A 98 25.16 1.68 -2.30
N PRO A 99 25.03 0.55 -3.02
CA PRO A 99 24.92 -0.75 -2.41
C PRO A 99 26.30 -1.28 -1.99
N GLU A 100 26.33 -2.08 -0.93
CA GLU A 100 27.53 -2.84 -0.56
C GLU A 100 27.66 -4.08 -1.43
N ILE A 101 28.83 -4.28 -2.03
CA ILE A 101 29.08 -5.38 -2.96
C ILE A 101 30.08 -6.33 -2.33
N ARG A 102 29.64 -7.56 -2.06
CA ARG A 102 30.56 -8.62 -1.61
C ARG A 102 31.51 -8.95 -2.74
N ASN A 103 32.80 -9.05 -2.42
CA ASN A 103 33.86 -9.35 -3.40
C ASN A 103 33.91 -8.38 -4.59
N GLY A 104 33.46 -7.14 -4.40
CA GLY A 104 33.53 -6.10 -5.42
C GLY A 104 33.61 -4.71 -4.81
N TYR A 105 33.70 -3.70 -5.66
CA TYR A 105 33.77 -2.31 -5.28
C TYR A 105 32.99 -1.42 -6.24
N SER A 106 32.43 -0.33 -5.69
CA SER A 106 31.79 0.71 -6.47
C SER A 106 32.81 1.49 -7.28
N VAL A 107 32.56 1.69 -8.58
CA VAL A 107 33.41 2.55 -9.43
C VAL A 107 33.14 4.04 -9.16
N SER A 108 31.91 4.37 -8.76
CA SER A 108 31.47 5.73 -8.50
C SER A 108 31.48 6.06 -7.00
N LEU A 109 31.82 7.31 -6.64
CA LEU A 109 31.75 7.83 -5.26
C LEU A 109 30.37 8.40 -4.89
N LYS A 110 29.40 8.37 -5.82
CA LYS A 110 28.06 8.88 -5.61
C LYS A 110 27.31 7.99 -4.62
N LYS A 111 26.73 8.59 -3.58
CA LYS A 111 26.05 7.86 -2.50
C LYS A 111 24.56 7.66 -2.73
N ILE A 112 23.92 8.56 -3.47
CA ILE A 112 22.47 8.60 -3.69
C ILE A 112 22.23 8.71 -5.19
N TYR A 113 21.38 7.83 -5.72
CA TYR A 113 21.03 7.74 -7.13
C TYR A 113 19.53 7.97 -7.32
N LYS A 114 19.15 8.72 -8.36
CA LYS A 114 17.75 8.94 -8.75
C LYS A 114 17.26 7.83 -9.67
N GLU A 115 15.95 7.78 -9.90
CA GLU A 115 15.32 6.86 -10.86
C GLU A 115 16.04 6.88 -12.22
N ASN A 116 16.24 5.70 -12.81
CA ASN A 116 16.93 5.45 -14.08
C ASN A 116 18.43 5.78 -14.11
N GLU A 117 19.02 6.20 -12.99
CA GLU A 117 20.48 6.34 -12.91
C GLU A 117 21.18 4.99 -12.79
N ILE A 118 22.38 4.92 -13.39
CA ILE A 118 23.18 3.71 -13.48
C ILE A 118 24.29 3.73 -12.43
N PHE A 119 24.36 2.68 -11.62
CA PHE A 119 25.46 2.39 -10.73
C PHE A 119 26.41 1.39 -11.37
N GLN A 120 27.69 1.73 -11.41
CA GLN A 120 28.74 0.89 -11.96
C GLN A 120 29.60 0.30 -10.85
N TYR A 121 29.90 -0.99 -10.99
CA TYR A 121 30.73 -1.71 -10.05
C TYR A 121 31.69 -2.66 -10.77
N LYS A 122 32.73 -3.06 -10.05
CA LYS A 122 33.70 -4.05 -10.51
C LYS A 122 33.91 -5.10 -9.44
N CYS A 123 34.17 -6.32 -9.89
CA CYS A 123 34.46 -7.44 -9.00
C CYS A 123 35.96 -7.54 -8.73
N ASN A 124 36.29 -8.11 -7.57
CA ASN A 124 37.65 -8.44 -7.18
C ASN A 124 38.16 -9.61 -8.03
N GLN A 125 39.47 -9.80 -8.05
CA GLN A 125 40.09 -10.87 -8.83
C GLN A 125 39.54 -12.25 -8.41
N GLY A 126 39.06 -13.02 -9.39
CA GLY A 126 38.47 -14.35 -9.18
C GLY A 126 36.94 -14.38 -9.10
N PHE A 127 36.27 -13.22 -9.20
CA PHE A 127 34.82 -13.10 -9.24
C PHE A 127 34.36 -12.46 -10.53
N GLU A 128 33.19 -12.86 -11.04
CA GLU A 128 32.59 -12.33 -12.25
C GLU A 128 31.33 -11.52 -11.94
N ASN A 129 31.14 -10.43 -12.67
CA ASN A 129 29.95 -9.61 -12.55
C ASN A 129 28.79 -10.23 -13.33
N SER A 130 27.56 -9.92 -12.92
CA SER A 130 26.39 -10.15 -13.78
C SER A 130 26.56 -9.42 -15.12
N GLU A 131 25.94 -9.95 -16.20
CA GLU A 131 26.22 -9.65 -17.62
C GLU A 131 26.50 -8.19 -18.00
N ARG A 132 25.93 -7.21 -17.29
CA ARG A 132 26.09 -5.77 -17.55
C ARG A 132 27.15 -5.05 -16.73
N GLY A 133 27.59 -5.58 -15.59
CA GLY A 133 28.53 -4.89 -14.67
C GLY A 133 27.99 -3.56 -14.12
N ASN A 134 26.67 -3.37 -14.21
CA ASN A 134 25.97 -2.18 -13.77
C ASN A 134 24.56 -2.53 -13.29
N ALA A 135 23.99 -1.63 -12.50
CA ALA A 135 22.61 -1.72 -12.04
C ALA A 135 21.90 -0.38 -12.24
N THR A 136 20.61 -0.44 -12.56
CA THR A 136 19.78 0.75 -12.73
C THR A 136 18.90 0.92 -11.50
N CYS A 137 18.79 2.16 -11.00
CA CYS A 137 17.89 2.47 -9.89
C CYS A 137 16.45 2.48 -10.40
N THR A 138 15.63 1.59 -9.85
CA THR A 138 14.20 1.44 -10.18
C THR A 138 13.33 1.71 -8.95
N SER A 139 12.02 1.77 -9.12
CA SER A 139 11.05 1.90 -8.02
C SER A 139 11.15 0.77 -6.96
N SER A 140 11.62 -0.41 -7.37
CA SER A 140 11.85 -1.58 -6.49
C SER A 140 13.28 -1.69 -5.95
N GLY A 141 14.15 -0.73 -6.26
CA GLY A 141 15.58 -0.75 -5.90
C GLY A 141 16.51 -1.02 -7.09
N TRP A 142 17.68 -1.59 -6.84
CA TRP A 142 18.70 -1.85 -7.88
C TRP A 142 18.33 -3.06 -8.75
N SER A 143 18.30 -2.85 -10.06
CA SER A 143 18.02 -3.91 -11.04
C SER A 143 19.03 -3.92 -12.20
N PRO A 144 19.71 -5.05 -12.47
CA PRO A 144 19.79 -6.24 -11.61
C PRO A 144 20.49 -5.93 -10.27
N SER A 145 20.33 -6.81 -9.28
CA SER A 145 21.01 -6.65 -7.99
C SER A 145 22.53 -6.75 -8.14
N PRO A 146 23.32 -5.73 -7.75
CA PRO A 146 24.78 -5.77 -7.84
C PRO A 146 25.36 -6.91 -7.03
N SER A 147 25.97 -7.86 -7.71
CA SER A 147 26.57 -9.05 -7.12
C SER A 147 27.76 -9.50 -7.96
N CYS A 148 28.76 -10.03 -7.24
CA CYS A 148 29.95 -10.63 -7.81
C CYS A 148 29.96 -12.09 -7.34
N GLU A 149 29.81 -13.00 -8.29
CA GLU A 149 29.75 -14.46 -8.04
C GLU A 149 31.05 -15.15 -8.48
#